data_AF-A0A830DLC3-F1
#
_entry.id   AF-A0A830DLC3-F1
#
_cell.length_a   1.000
_cell.length_b   1.000
_cell.length_c   1.000
_cell.angle_alpha   90.00
_cell.angle_beta   90.00
_cell.angle_gamma   90.00
#
_symmetry.space_group_name_H-M   'P 1'
#
loop_
_entity.id
_entity.type
_entity.pdbx_description
1 polymer ?
#
loop_
_entity_poly.entity_id
_entity_poly.type
_entity_poly.pdbx_seq_one_letter_code
_entity_poly.pdbx_strand_id
1 'polypeptide(L)'
;MPPQKIEIFKSMEDWAENNLLVHLKPVEKCWQPQDFWPDPASDGFHDQVKELRERAKELPDDYFVVLIDGVRDETGVSPTSWAIWNRAWTAEENRHGDLLNKYLYLCGRVDMKQIEKTI
;
A
#
# COMPACT_ATOMS: atom_id res chain seq x y z
N MET A 1 -25.16 -13.85 0.92
CA MET A 1 -24.97 -14.27 2.32
C MET A 1 -26.35 -14.41 2.98
N PRO A 2 -26.63 -15.46 3.75
CA PRO A 2 -27.91 -15.62 4.44
C PRO A 2 -28.17 -14.41 5.37
N PRO A 3 -29.41 -13.87 5.44
CA PRO A 3 -29.74 -12.71 6.27
C PRO A 3 -29.31 -12.87 7.74
N GLN A 4 -29.37 -14.10 8.26
CA GLN A 4 -28.99 -14.44 9.62
C GLN A 4 -27.49 -14.20 9.89
N LYS A 5 -26.62 -14.34 8.89
CA LYS A 5 -25.17 -14.09 9.04
C LYS A 5 -24.84 -12.60 9.09
N ILE A 6 -25.68 -11.73 8.51
CA ILE A 6 -25.49 -10.28 8.56
C ILE A 6 -25.65 -9.77 10.00
N GLU A 7 -26.63 -10.30 10.73
CA GLU A 7 -26.86 -9.92 12.13
C GLU A 7 -25.69 -10.32 13.04
N ILE A 8 -24.96 -11.40 12.72
CA ILE A 8 -23.74 -11.78 13.44
C ILE A 8 -22.67 -10.69 13.29
N PHE A 9 -22.37 -10.25 12.06
CA PHE A 9 -21.38 -9.19 11.84
C PHE A 9 -21.78 -7.88 12.51
N LYS A 10 -23.06 -7.50 12.47
CA LYS A 10 -23.56 -6.33 13.20
C LYS A 10 -23.37 -6.47 14.71
N SER A 11 -23.65 -7.64 15.27
CA SER A 11 -23.46 -7.90 16.71
C SER A 11 -21.98 -7.89 17.13
N MET A 12 -21.06 -7.98 16.18
CA MET A 12 -19.62 -7.99 16.41
C MET A 12 -18.95 -6.63 16.19
N GLU A 13 -19.69 -5.57 15.87
CA GLU A 13 -19.14 -4.22 15.65
C GLU A 13 -18.28 -3.76 16.84
N ASP A 14 -18.84 -3.76 18.05
CA ASP A 14 -18.10 -3.37 19.26
C ASP A 14 -16.87 -4.25 19.50
N TRP A 15 -16.96 -5.55 19.21
CA TRP A 15 -15.83 -6.45 19.35
C TRP A 15 -14.73 -6.13 18.32
N ALA A 16 -15.11 -5.87 17.07
CA ALA A 16 -14.18 -5.50 16.01
C ALA A 16 -13.51 -4.16 16.29
N GLU A 17 -14.26 -3.15 16.77
CA GLU A 17 -13.71 -1.85 17.16
C GLU A 17 -12.64 -2.00 18.25
N ASN A 18 -12.96 -2.77 19.29
CA ASN A 18 -12.09 -2.90 20.47
C ASN A 18 -10.95 -3.91 20.31
N ASN A 19 -11.02 -4.85 19.35
CA ASN A 19 -10.05 -5.94 19.22
C ASN A 19 -9.37 -6.05 17.85
N LEU A 20 -10.00 -5.54 16.78
CA LEU A 20 -9.41 -5.55 15.45
C LEU A 20 -8.85 -4.17 15.08
N LEU A 21 -9.65 -3.12 15.22
CA LEU A 21 -9.26 -1.77 14.76
C LEU A 21 -8.11 -1.18 15.59
N VAL A 22 -7.95 -1.61 16.83
CA VAL A 22 -6.82 -1.21 17.71
C VAL A 22 -5.44 -1.56 17.15
N HIS A 23 -5.35 -2.52 16.22
CA HIS A 23 -4.11 -2.90 15.57
C HIS A 23 -3.76 -2.04 14.36
N LEU A 24 -4.73 -1.28 13.84
CA LEU A 24 -4.49 -0.31 12.79
C LEU A 24 -3.81 0.91 13.38
N LYS A 25 -2.70 1.33 12.76
CA LYS A 25 -2.10 2.61 13.08
C LYS A 25 -2.99 3.72 12.51
N PRO A 26 -3.28 4.78 13.28
CA PRO A 26 -3.86 6.00 12.73
C PRO A 26 -3.05 6.48 11.53
N VAL A 27 -3.71 7.00 10.50
CA VAL A 27 -3.07 7.43 9.25
C VAL A 27 -1.98 8.46 9.51
N GLU A 28 -2.22 9.37 10.46
CA GLU A 28 -1.30 10.42 10.89
C GLU A 28 -0.05 9.88 11.62
N LYS A 29 -0.09 8.61 12.04
CA LYS A 29 1.03 7.87 12.66
C LYS A 29 1.65 6.84 11.71
N CYS A 30 1.08 6.67 10.52
CA CYS A 30 1.71 5.89 9.47
C CYS A 30 2.84 6.73 8.87
N TRP A 31 3.97 6.09 8.65
CA TRP A 31 5.03 6.70 7.85
C TRP A 31 4.50 6.91 6.43
N GLN A 32 4.87 8.03 5.85
CA GLN A 32 4.65 8.34 4.45
C GLN A 32 5.99 8.30 3.72
N PRO A 33 6.03 7.98 2.42
CA PRO A 33 7.28 8.00 1.66
C PRO A 33 8.02 9.34 1.79
N GLN A 34 7.29 10.46 1.78
CA GLN A 34 7.87 11.80 1.89
C GLN A 34 8.65 12.03 3.19
N ASP A 35 8.40 11.26 4.25
CA ASP A 35 9.16 11.32 5.51
C ASP A 35 10.63 10.94 5.32
N PHE A 36 10.96 10.24 4.23
CA PHE A 36 12.31 9.74 3.94
C PHE A 36 12.95 10.35 2.68
N TRP A 37 12.25 11.27 2.00
CA TRP A 37 12.73 11.89 0.76
C TRP A 37 13.09 13.36 0.96
N PRO A 38 13.97 13.92 0.12
CA PRO A 38 14.19 15.36 0.06
C PRO A 38 12.85 16.10 -0.09
N ASP A 39 12.64 17.13 0.72
CA ASP A 39 11.40 17.90 0.72
C ASP A 39 11.41 18.91 -0.44
N PRO A 40 10.58 18.74 -1.48
CA PRO A 40 10.56 19.63 -2.64
C PRO A 40 10.04 21.04 -2.31
N ALA A 41 9.35 21.22 -1.18
CA ALA A 41 8.88 22.53 -0.73
C ALA A 41 9.92 23.27 0.14
N SER A 42 11.02 22.62 0.50
CA SER A 42 12.08 23.22 1.32
C SER A 42 13.05 24.04 0.46
N ASP A 43 13.50 25.19 0.97
CA ASP A 43 14.59 25.98 0.38
C ASP A 43 15.90 25.18 0.25
N GLY A 44 16.06 24.12 1.08
CA GLY A 44 17.22 23.21 1.07
C GLY A 44 17.08 22.00 0.15
N PHE A 45 16.02 21.90 -0.66
CA PHE A 45 15.74 20.72 -1.50
C PHE A 45 16.96 20.30 -2.34
N HIS A 46 17.60 21.25 -3.01
CA HIS A 46 18.74 20.96 -3.88
C HIS A 46 19.96 20.43 -3.11
N ASP A 47 20.20 20.91 -1.90
CA ASP A 47 21.29 20.44 -1.05
C ASP A 47 21.00 19.04 -0.52
N GLN A 48 19.76 18.76 -0.10
CA GLN A 48 19.32 17.43 0.34
C GLN A 48 19.45 16.40 -0.79
N VAL A 49 19.04 16.77 -2.02
CA VAL A 49 19.22 15.93 -3.22
C VAL A 49 20.70 15.70 -3.50
N LYS A 50 21.54 16.73 -3.38
CA LYS A 50 22.98 16.61 -3.59
C LYS A 50 23.60 15.65 -2.57
N GLU A 51 23.29 15.79 -1.29
CA GLU A 51 23.77 14.90 -0.23
C GLU A 51 23.36 13.44 -0.47
N LEU A 52 22.10 13.20 -0.83
CA LEU A 52 21.61 11.86 -1.19
C LEU A 52 22.44 11.27 -2.35
N ARG A 53 22.71 12.06 -3.38
CA ARG A 53 23.50 11.63 -4.55
C ARG A 53 24.97 11.39 -4.21
N GLU A 54 25.57 12.19 -3.33
CA GLU A 54 26.95 11.95 -2.88
C GLU A 54 27.07 10.66 -2.09
N ARG A 55 26.16 10.40 -1.13
CA ARG A 55 26.12 9.12 -0.40
C ARG A 55 25.92 7.92 -1.33
N ALA A 56 25.07 8.07 -2.34
CA ALA A 56 24.83 7.02 -3.32
C ALA A 56 26.08 6.64 -4.13
N LYS A 57 27.04 7.55 -4.34
CA LYS A 57 28.30 7.23 -5.06
C LYS A 57 29.22 6.28 -4.27
N GLU A 58 29.07 6.22 -2.96
CA GLU A 58 29.88 5.33 -2.10
C GLU A 58 29.33 3.89 -2.07
N LEU A 59 28.12 3.68 -2.59
CA LEU A 59 27.52 2.36 -2.69
C LEU A 59 28.04 1.63 -3.95
N PRO A 60 28.47 0.36 -3.83
CA PRO A 60 28.97 -0.40 -4.97
C PRO A 60 27.83 -0.74 -5.94
N ASP A 61 28.17 -0.88 -7.23
CA ASP A 61 27.19 -1.23 -8.27
C ASP A 61 26.46 -2.55 -7.95
N ASP A 62 27.14 -3.55 -7.38
CA ASP A 62 26.52 -4.81 -6.94
C ASP A 62 25.40 -4.60 -5.92
N TYR A 63 25.53 -3.59 -5.05
CA TYR A 63 24.48 -3.23 -4.10
C TYR A 63 23.27 -2.64 -4.83
N PHE A 64 23.50 -1.78 -5.82
CA PHE A 64 22.41 -1.26 -6.66
C PHE A 64 21.78 -2.35 -7.51
N VAL A 65 22.55 -3.30 -8.05
CA VAL A 65 22.03 -4.46 -8.78
C VAL A 65 21.12 -5.27 -7.89
N VAL A 66 21.52 -5.60 -6.66
CA VAL A 66 20.67 -6.35 -5.71
C VAL A 66 19.45 -5.54 -5.28
N LEU A 67 19.61 -4.24 -5.01
CA LEU A 67 18.52 -3.36 -4.61
C LEU A 67 17.48 -3.23 -5.74
N ILE A 68 17.96 -3.08 -6.97
CA ILE A 68 17.14 -2.96 -8.16
C ILE A 68 16.51 -4.33 -8.48
N ASP A 69 17.27 -5.41 -8.62
CA ASP A 69 16.74 -6.77 -8.90
C ASP A 69 15.82 -7.28 -7.80
N GLY A 70 16.01 -6.82 -6.56
CA GLY A 70 15.19 -7.15 -5.41
C GLY A 70 13.78 -6.56 -5.46
N VAL A 71 13.52 -5.56 -6.30
CA VAL A 71 12.18 -4.95 -6.45
C VAL A 71 11.72 -4.77 -7.89
N ARG A 72 12.65 -4.86 -8.86
CA ARG A 72 12.41 -4.58 -10.27
C ARG A 72 11.85 -5.81 -10.98
N ASP A 73 10.77 -5.56 -11.69
CA ASP A 73 10.21 -6.48 -12.66
C ASP A 73 10.11 -5.77 -14.01
N GLU A 74 11.24 -5.67 -14.71
CA GLU A 74 11.36 -4.91 -15.97
C GLU A 74 10.35 -5.32 -17.04
N THR A 75 9.99 -6.60 -17.02
CA THR A 75 9.20 -7.22 -18.08
C THR A 75 7.78 -7.53 -17.65
N GLY A 76 7.43 -7.32 -16.38
CA GLY A 76 6.19 -7.81 -15.78
C GLY A 76 6.12 -9.34 -15.69
N VAL A 77 7.21 -10.05 -16.03
CA VAL A 77 7.33 -11.52 -16.05
C VAL A 77 8.73 -11.99 -15.63
N SER A 78 9.52 -11.13 -15.01
CA SER A 78 10.87 -11.49 -14.55
C SER A 78 10.81 -12.75 -13.68
N PRO A 79 11.74 -13.72 -13.88
CA PRO A 79 11.74 -14.97 -13.13
C PRO A 79 12.39 -14.84 -11.74
N THR A 80 12.84 -13.66 -11.33
CA THR A 80 13.44 -13.47 -9.99
C THR A 80 12.38 -13.71 -8.91
N SER A 81 12.80 -14.30 -7.78
CA SER A 81 11.88 -14.64 -6.68
C SER A 81 11.13 -13.41 -6.14
N TRP A 82 11.79 -12.26 -6.10
CA TRP A 82 11.17 -11.01 -5.68
C TRP A 82 10.17 -10.44 -6.69
N ALA A 83 10.45 -10.52 -8.00
CA ALA A 83 9.48 -10.11 -9.01
C ALA A 83 8.25 -11.03 -9.01
N ILE A 84 8.44 -12.34 -8.83
CA ILE A 84 7.34 -13.31 -8.66
C ILE A 84 6.52 -12.96 -7.42
N TRP A 85 7.17 -12.67 -6.28
CA TRP A 85 6.50 -12.26 -5.05
C TRP A 85 5.70 -10.96 -5.24
N ASN A 86 6.30 -9.91 -5.80
CA ASN A 86 5.63 -8.62 -6.02
C ASN A 86 4.41 -8.75 -6.92
N ARG A 87 4.49 -9.53 -8.00
CA ARG A 87 3.33 -9.79 -8.87
C ARG A 87 2.25 -10.59 -8.16
N ALA A 88 2.63 -11.64 -7.43
CA ALA A 88 1.68 -12.48 -6.70
C ALA A 88 0.95 -11.67 -5.61
N TRP A 89 1.69 -10.89 -4.83
CA TRP A 89 1.14 -10.01 -3.80
C TRP A 89 0.27 -8.90 -4.40
N THR A 90 0.71 -8.23 -5.46
CA THR A 90 -0.10 -7.21 -6.16
C THR A 90 -1.40 -7.80 -6.70
N ALA A 91 -1.35 -9.01 -7.28
CA ALA A 91 -2.54 -9.72 -7.75
C ALA A 91 -3.45 -10.16 -6.59
N GLU A 92 -2.90 -10.42 -5.40
CA GLU A 92 -3.66 -10.71 -4.20
C GLU A 92 -4.36 -9.46 -3.66
N GLU A 93 -3.65 -8.35 -3.48
CA GLU A 93 -4.24 -7.10 -3.02
C GLU A 93 -5.27 -6.54 -4.00
N ASN A 94 -5.04 -6.67 -5.31
CA ASN A 94 -6.02 -6.25 -6.32
C ASN A 94 -7.32 -7.04 -6.20
N ARG A 95 -7.26 -8.35 -5.88
CA ARG A 95 -8.46 -9.16 -5.66
C ARG A 95 -9.25 -8.71 -4.42
N HIS A 96 -8.58 -8.21 -3.39
CA HIS A 96 -9.25 -7.65 -2.21
C HIS A 96 -10.06 -6.40 -2.57
N GLY A 97 -9.45 -5.47 -3.30
CA GLY A 97 -10.11 -4.26 -3.79
C GLY A 97 -11.29 -4.56 -4.71
N ASP A 98 -11.10 -5.44 -5.69
CA ASP A 98 -12.14 -5.84 -6.65
C ASP A 98 -13.34 -6.52 -5.97
N LEU A 99 -13.07 -7.42 -5.01
CA LEU A 99 -14.11 -8.11 -4.27
C LEU A 99 -14.93 -7.13 -3.43
N LEU A 100 -14.26 -6.26 -2.70
CA LEU A 100 -14.90 -5.27 -1.83
C LEU A 100 -15.69 -4.25 -2.66
N ASN A 101 -15.10 -3.71 -3.73
CA ASN A 101 -15.78 -2.77 -4.63
C ASN A 101 -17.05 -3.39 -5.24
N LYS A 102 -16.96 -4.61 -5.80
CA LYS A 102 -18.14 -5.30 -6.35
C LYS A 102 -19.19 -5.60 -5.30
N TYR A 103 -18.79 -6.00 -4.09
CA TYR A 103 -19.73 -6.21 -2.99
C TYR A 103 -20.45 -4.91 -2.61
N LEU A 104 -19.71 -3.81 -2.44
CA LEU A 104 -20.25 -2.50 -2.08
C LEU A 104 -21.20 -1.99 -3.18
N TYR A 105 -20.80 -2.12 -4.45
CA TYR A 105 -21.65 -1.80 -5.60
C TYR A 105 -22.95 -2.60 -5.61
N LEU A 106 -22.86 -3.93 -5.48
CA LEU A 106 -24.03 -4.82 -5.60
C LEU A 106 -24.96 -4.79 -4.38
N CYS A 107 -24.43 -4.50 -3.18
CA CYS A 107 -25.26 -4.44 -2.00
C CYS A 107 -26.17 -3.20 -1.97
N GLY A 108 -25.83 -2.14 -2.72
CA GLY A 108 -26.65 -0.93 -2.87
C GLY A 108 -26.82 -0.13 -1.57
N ARG A 109 -25.96 -0.35 -0.57
CA ARG A 109 -26.07 0.26 0.76
C ARG A 109 -25.20 1.50 0.95
N VAL A 110 -24.38 1.83 -0.05
CA VAL A 110 -23.42 2.93 -0.01
C VAL A 110 -23.51 3.77 -1.28
N ASP A 111 -23.15 5.04 -1.18
CA ASP A 111 -23.01 5.92 -2.35
C ASP A 111 -21.66 5.68 -3.04
N MET A 112 -21.69 4.84 -4.07
CA MET A 112 -20.49 4.49 -4.85
C MET A 112 -19.79 5.71 -5.45
N LYS A 113 -20.55 6.77 -5.80
CA LYS A 113 -19.98 7.99 -6.39
C LYS A 113 -19.11 8.76 -5.40
N GLN A 114 -19.39 8.67 -4.10
CA GLN A 114 -18.55 9.28 -3.07
C GLN A 114 -17.33 8.41 -2.77
N ILE A 115 -17.51 7.08 -2.73
CA ILE A 115 -16.39 6.14 -2.53
C ILE A 115 -15.35 6.28 -3.65
N GLU A 116 -15.78 6.31 -4.91
CA GLU A 116 -14.88 6.45 -6.07
C GLU A 116 -14.10 7.77 -6.11
N LYS A 117 -14.56 8.83 -5.43
CA LYS A 117 -13.80 10.09 -5.32
C LYS A 117 -12.68 10.05 -4.30
N THR A 118 -12.70 9.06 -3.41
CA THR A 118 -11.72 8.91 -2.32
C THR A 118 -10.60 7.93 -2.65
N ILE A 119 -10.66 7.28 -3.82
CA ILE A 119 -9.67 6.33 -4.34
C ILE A 119 -8.76 7.04 -5.35
#